data_AF-A0A6P0TTP9-F1
#
_entry.id   AF-A0A6P0TTP9-F1
#
_cell.length_a   1.000
_cell.length_b   1.000
_cell.length_c   1.000
_cell.angle_alpha   90.00
_cell.angle_beta   90.00
_cell.angle_gamma   90.00
#
_symmetry.space_group_name_H-M   'P 1'
#
loop_
_entity.id
_entity.type
_entity.pdbx_description
1 polymer ?
#
loop_
_entity_poly.entity_id
_entity_poly.type
_entity_poly.pdbx_seq_one_letter_code
_entity_poly.pdbx_strand_id
1 'polypeptide(L)'
;MRKAGLPDIYDAKDLTTVVFRSMRDLMTTDMDQQTEAAFKDAEIEQLWRDDNPIVSFLSRFRAPLNIDTETFLRRIKQEGGVPKGVTAEAVVIAVFSTARESLSPDQIQQISGTLPDGLRIMWDQI
;
A
#
# COMPACT_ATOMS: atom_id res chain seq x y z
N MET A 1 0.09 -2.59 -12.32
CA MET A 1 -0.49 -3.95 -12.55
C MET A 1 0.23 -4.80 -13.61
N ARG A 2 0.56 -4.30 -14.81
CA ARG A 2 1.34 -5.07 -15.82
C ARG A 2 2.73 -5.57 -15.35
N LYS A 3 3.35 -4.89 -14.38
CA LYS A 3 4.71 -5.19 -13.87
C LYS A 3 4.79 -6.49 -13.02
N ALA A 4 3.69 -6.98 -12.44
CA ALA A 4 3.67 -8.16 -11.57
C ALA A 4 3.20 -9.46 -12.26
N GLY A 5 2.86 -9.42 -13.55
CA GLY A 5 2.36 -10.61 -14.27
C GLY A 5 1.02 -11.15 -13.73
N LEU A 6 0.19 -10.29 -13.12
CA LEU A 6 -1.08 -10.71 -12.54
C LEU A 6 -2.06 -11.15 -13.65
N PRO A 7 -2.70 -12.34 -13.50
CA PRO A 7 -3.53 -12.93 -14.55
C PRO A 7 -4.90 -12.25 -14.71
N ASP A 8 -5.40 -11.53 -13.70
CA ASP A 8 -6.70 -10.82 -13.71
C ASP A 8 -6.59 -9.43 -13.04
N ILE A 9 -7.41 -8.48 -13.52
CA ILE A 9 -7.59 -7.12 -12.99
C ILE A 9 -8.27 -7.17 -11.61
N TYR A 10 -9.19 -8.11 -11.38
CA TYR A 10 -9.86 -8.24 -10.08
C TYR A 10 -8.89 -8.62 -8.96
N ASP A 11 -8.03 -9.63 -9.20
CA ASP A 11 -6.94 -10.00 -8.29
C ASP A 11 -6.02 -8.82 -7.99
N ALA A 12 -5.79 -7.98 -9.00
CA ALA A 12 -4.90 -6.84 -8.86
C ALA A 12 -5.51 -5.69 -8.03
N LYS A 13 -6.83 -5.46 -8.12
CA LYS A 13 -7.53 -4.50 -7.26
C LYS A 13 -7.47 -4.96 -5.80
N ASP A 14 -7.82 -6.22 -5.54
CA ASP A 14 -7.83 -6.76 -4.17
C ASP A 14 -6.44 -6.74 -3.54
N LEU A 15 -5.41 -7.15 -4.28
CA LEU A 15 -4.01 -7.06 -3.84
C LEU A 15 -3.59 -5.61 -3.57
N THR A 16 -3.98 -4.66 -4.42
CA THR A 16 -3.69 -3.24 -4.23
C THR A 16 -4.35 -2.71 -2.96
N THR A 17 -5.62 -3.05 -2.72
CA THR A 17 -6.34 -2.68 -1.50
C THR A 17 -5.67 -3.25 -0.25
N VAL A 18 -5.21 -4.51 -0.27
CA VAL A 18 -4.51 -5.12 0.88
C VAL A 18 -3.16 -4.43 1.13
N VAL A 19 -2.40 -4.08 0.08
CA VAL A 19 -1.13 -3.34 0.21
C VAL A 19 -1.40 -1.94 0.79
N PHE A 20 -2.33 -1.18 0.24
CA PHE A 20 -2.66 0.18 0.74
C PHE A 20 -3.22 0.17 2.15
N ARG A 21 -4.07 -0.81 2.50
CA ARG A 21 -4.51 -0.99 3.89
C ARG A 21 -3.32 -1.28 4.81
N SER A 22 -2.41 -2.15 4.39
CA SER A 22 -1.22 -2.48 5.19
C SER A 22 -0.28 -1.29 5.34
N MET A 23 -0.19 -0.40 4.33
CA MET A 23 0.55 0.86 4.44
C MET A 23 -0.11 1.82 5.44
N ARG A 24 -1.43 2.01 5.36
CA ARG A 24 -2.17 2.88 6.28
C ARG A 24 -2.07 2.43 7.73
N ASP A 25 -2.04 1.12 7.96
CA ASP A 25 -1.82 0.57 9.30
C ASP A 25 -0.47 0.99 9.91
N LEU A 26 0.53 1.40 9.12
CA LEU A 26 1.83 1.94 9.58
C LEU A 26 1.78 3.45 9.88
N MET A 27 0.69 4.13 9.51
CA MET A 27 0.59 5.58 9.50
C MET A 27 -0.30 6.08 10.63
N THR A 28 -0.04 7.31 11.09
CA THR A 28 -1.00 8.06 11.89
C THR A 28 -2.19 8.47 11.02
N THR A 29 -3.34 8.77 11.64
CA THR A 29 -4.52 9.25 10.92
C THR A 29 -4.24 10.50 10.09
N ASP A 30 -3.44 11.43 10.61
CA ASP A 30 -3.07 12.65 9.87
C ASP A 30 -2.20 12.32 8.64
N MET A 31 -1.26 11.38 8.77
CA MET A 31 -0.39 10.95 7.68
C MET A 31 -1.16 10.18 6.60
N ASP A 32 -2.10 9.32 6.99
CA ASP A 32 -3.02 8.62 6.09
C ASP A 32 -3.83 9.63 5.25
N GLN A 33 -4.46 10.61 5.90
CA GLN A 33 -5.24 11.64 5.22
C GLN A 33 -4.40 12.52 4.29
N GLN A 34 -3.18 12.89 4.70
CA GLN A 34 -2.25 13.62 3.85
C GLN A 34 -1.83 12.79 2.63
N THR A 35 -1.60 11.49 2.81
CA THR A 35 -1.24 10.58 1.73
C THR A 35 -2.40 10.40 0.74
N GLU A 36 -3.62 10.25 1.24
CA GLU A 36 -4.84 10.19 0.42
C GLU A 36 -4.94 11.43 -0.48
N ALA A 37 -4.88 12.62 0.11
CA ALA A 37 -4.99 13.88 -0.63
C ALA A 37 -3.78 14.19 -1.54
N ALA A 38 -2.68 13.45 -1.42
CA ALA A 38 -1.47 13.66 -2.20
C ALA A 38 -1.50 12.97 -3.57
N PHE A 39 -2.38 11.97 -3.77
CA PHE A 39 -2.50 11.29 -5.06
C PHE A 39 -3.09 12.22 -6.11
N LYS A 40 -2.44 12.31 -7.28
CA LYS A 40 -2.92 13.09 -8.43
C LYS A 40 -3.97 12.33 -9.26
N ASP A 41 -3.98 11.01 -9.13
CA ASP A 41 -4.87 10.09 -9.82
C ASP A 41 -6.03 9.70 -8.89
N ALA A 42 -7.25 10.08 -9.29
CA ALA A 42 -8.47 9.82 -8.53
C ALA A 42 -8.77 8.32 -8.36
N GLU A 43 -8.34 7.46 -9.29
CA GLU A 43 -8.52 6.02 -9.15
C GLU A 43 -7.59 5.47 -8.07
N ILE A 44 -6.34 5.93 -8.02
CA ILE A 44 -5.38 5.54 -6.98
C ILE A 44 -5.82 6.10 -5.61
N GLU A 45 -6.30 7.34 -5.57
CA GLU A 45 -6.88 7.94 -4.36
C GLU A 45 -8.05 7.09 -3.85
N GLN A 46 -8.98 6.68 -4.73
CA GLN A 46 -10.12 5.85 -4.34
C GLN A 46 -9.66 4.47 -3.83
N LEU A 47 -8.68 3.84 -4.48
CA LEU A 47 -8.11 2.58 -4.01
C LEU A 47 -7.44 2.74 -2.64
N TRP A 48 -6.77 3.86 -2.39
CA TRP A 48 -6.18 4.19 -1.09
C TRP A 48 -7.25 4.32 -0.02
N ARG A 49 -8.31 5.08 -0.29
CA ARG A 49 -9.41 5.36 0.66
C ARG A 49 -10.04 4.10 1.24
N ASP A 50 -10.21 3.05 0.43
CA ASP A 50 -10.92 1.80 0.79
C ASP A 50 -12.35 2.10 1.26
N ASP A 51 -13.33 1.89 0.36
CA ASP A 51 -14.74 2.31 0.50
C ASP A 51 -15.52 1.62 1.65
N ASN A 52 -14.86 1.01 2.64
CA ASN A 52 -15.51 0.42 3.80
C ASN A 52 -15.74 1.45 4.92
N PRO A 53 -16.99 1.92 5.12
CA PRO A 53 -17.31 3.01 6.06
C PRO A 53 -17.05 2.65 7.53
N ILE A 54 -17.06 1.37 7.89
CA ILE A 54 -16.77 0.92 9.25
C ILE A 54 -15.27 0.99 9.51
N VAL A 55 -14.46 0.57 8.52
CA VAL A 55 -13.00 0.62 8.62
C VAL A 55 -12.50 2.06 8.67
N SER A 56 -13.04 2.95 7.83
CA SER A 56 -12.66 4.37 7.82
C SER A 56 -13.09 5.13 9.08
N PHE A 57 -14.15 4.69 9.76
CA PHE A 57 -14.55 5.24 11.05
C PHE A 57 -13.62 4.73 12.18
N LEU A 58 -13.32 3.43 12.20
CA LEU A 58 -12.48 2.83 13.24
C LEU A 58 -11.00 3.19 13.12
N SER A 59 -10.49 3.45 11.92
CA SER A 59 -9.09 3.84 11.70
C SER A 59 -8.70 5.13 12.42
N ARG A 60 -9.65 6.04 12.65
CA ARG A 60 -9.45 7.31 13.39
C ARG A 60 -9.03 7.12 14.85
N PHE A 61 -9.22 5.92 15.40
CA PHE A 61 -8.91 5.61 16.79
C PHE A 61 -7.80 4.57 16.93
N ARG A 62 -7.23 4.10 15.82
CA ARG A 62 -6.20 3.05 15.83
C ARG A 62 -4.82 3.70 15.84
N ALA A 63 -3.97 3.27 16.78
CA ALA A 63 -2.56 3.65 16.78
C ALA A 63 -1.82 2.95 15.61
N PRO A 64 -0.78 3.56 15.03
CA PRO A 64 0.06 2.91 14.03
C PRO A 64 0.59 1.57 14.54
N LEU A 65 0.54 0.55 13.70
CA LEU A 65 1.08 -0.77 13.98
C LEU A 65 2.60 -0.73 13.79
N ASN A 66 3.34 -1.24 14.76
CA ASN A 66 4.76 -1.52 14.62
C ASN A 66 4.93 -2.95 14.09
N ILE A 67 4.89 -3.09 12.76
CA ILE A 67 5.12 -4.37 12.08
C ILE A 67 6.39 -4.29 11.23
N ASP A 68 7.14 -5.39 11.17
CA ASP A 68 8.33 -5.50 10.33
C ASP A 68 7.98 -5.87 8.87
N THR A 69 8.99 -5.80 8.00
CA THR A 69 8.85 -6.15 6.58
C THR A 69 8.36 -7.59 6.39
N GLU A 70 8.83 -8.55 7.19
CA GLU A 70 8.41 -9.95 7.08
C GLU A 70 6.92 -10.10 7.39
N THR A 71 6.44 -9.48 8.46
CA THR A 71 5.03 -9.50 8.86
C THR A 71 4.15 -8.81 7.82
N PHE A 72 4.60 -7.69 7.26
CA PHE A 72 3.92 -7.01 6.16
C PHE A 72 3.77 -7.95 4.95
N LEU A 73 4.87 -8.52 4.45
CA LEU A 73 4.84 -9.40 3.27
C LEU A 73 4.02 -10.67 3.48
N ARG A 74 4.10 -11.25 4.69
CA ARG A 74 3.27 -12.38 5.09
C ARG A 74 1.78 -12.02 5.05
N ARG A 75 1.41 -10.82 5.50
CA ARG A 75 0.03 -10.33 5.41
C ARG A 75 -0.44 -10.23 3.96
N ILE A 76 0.36 -9.61 3.09
CA ILE A 76 0.03 -9.51 1.65
C ILE A 76 -0.20 -10.92 1.05
N LYS A 77 0.67 -11.88 1.40
CA LYS A 77 0.55 -13.27 0.94
C LYS A 77 -0.71 -13.96 1.44
N GLN A 78 -1.10 -13.74 2.69
CA GLN A 78 -2.23 -14.42 3.34
C GLN A 78 -3.59 -13.78 3.03
N GLU A 79 -3.66 -12.45 3.08
CA GLU A 79 -4.91 -11.69 2.91
C GLU A 79 -5.18 -11.37 1.43
N GLY A 80 -4.14 -11.17 0.63
CA GLY A 80 -4.27 -10.71 -0.76
C GLY A 80 -4.49 -11.81 -1.79
N GLY A 81 -4.42 -13.09 -1.39
CA GLY A 81 -4.64 -14.20 -2.34
C GLY A 81 -3.61 -14.25 -3.47
N VAL A 82 -2.34 -13.93 -3.18
CA VAL A 82 -1.27 -13.84 -4.19
C VAL A 82 -1.23 -15.08 -5.09
N PRO A 83 -1.32 -14.93 -6.43
CA PRO A 83 -1.33 -16.06 -7.36
C PRO A 83 -0.10 -16.96 -7.23
N LYS A 84 -0.29 -18.26 -7.51
CA LYS A 84 0.83 -19.21 -7.54
C LYS A 84 1.89 -18.77 -8.55
N GLY A 85 3.14 -18.65 -8.11
CA GLY A 85 4.27 -18.22 -8.94
C GLY A 85 4.56 -16.72 -8.89
N VAL A 86 3.72 -15.91 -8.22
CA VAL A 86 4.00 -14.50 -7.93
C VAL A 86 4.45 -14.37 -6.47
N THR A 87 5.45 -13.53 -6.21
CA THR A 87 5.92 -13.26 -4.84
C THR A 87 5.21 -12.05 -4.25
N ALA A 88 5.10 -11.98 -2.92
CA ALA A 88 4.49 -10.83 -2.25
C ALA A 88 5.30 -9.55 -2.53
N GLU A 89 6.62 -9.67 -2.61
CA GLU A 89 7.55 -8.60 -2.96
C GLU A 89 7.28 -8.05 -4.35
N ALA A 90 7.05 -8.92 -5.35
CA ALA A 90 6.72 -8.49 -6.71
C ALA A 90 5.39 -7.72 -6.76
N VAL A 91 4.40 -8.15 -5.98
CA VAL A 91 3.12 -7.42 -5.83
C VAL A 91 3.37 -6.05 -5.21
N VAL A 92 4.08 -5.99 -4.08
CA VAL A 92 4.37 -4.76 -3.35
C VAL A 92 5.13 -3.77 -4.24
N ILE A 93 6.17 -4.21 -4.93
CA ILE A 93 6.95 -3.38 -5.87
C ILE A 93 6.05 -2.84 -6.98
N ALA A 94 5.13 -3.65 -7.52
CA ALA A 94 4.23 -3.19 -8.57
C ALA A 94 3.22 -2.15 -8.06
N VAL A 95 2.68 -2.32 -6.86
CA VAL A 95 1.77 -1.36 -6.23
C VAL A 95 2.52 -0.07 -5.88
N PHE A 96 3.70 -0.18 -5.27
CA PHE A 96 4.54 0.97 -4.93
C PHE A 96 4.93 1.77 -6.18
N SER A 97 5.31 1.09 -7.26
CA SER A 97 5.62 1.74 -8.54
C SER A 97 4.44 2.59 -9.02
N THR A 98 3.24 1.99 -9.05
CA THR A 98 2.03 2.68 -9.51
C THR A 98 1.64 3.83 -8.58
N ALA A 99 1.76 3.66 -7.26
CA ALA A 99 1.50 4.72 -6.30
C ALA A 99 2.47 5.90 -6.46
N ARG A 100 3.78 5.63 -6.57
CA ARG A 100 4.82 6.65 -6.70
C ARG A 100 4.67 7.49 -7.97
N GLU A 101 4.22 6.89 -9.08
CA GLU A 101 3.93 7.62 -10.33
C GLU A 101 2.86 8.72 -10.14
N SER A 102 2.01 8.61 -9.11
CA SER A 102 0.92 9.54 -8.80
C SER A 102 1.27 10.59 -7.72
N LEU A 103 2.45 10.50 -7.10
CA LEU A 103 2.85 11.34 -5.96
C LEU A 103 3.88 12.43 -6.35
N SER A 104 4.09 13.42 -5.47
CA SER A 104 5.20 14.37 -5.58
C SER A 104 6.47 13.82 -4.89
N PRO A 105 7.67 14.34 -5.21
CA PRO A 105 8.91 13.91 -4.54
C PRO A 105 8.87 14.04 -3.02
N ASP A 106 8.31 15.13 -2.51
CA ASP A 106 8.20 15.36 -1.06
C ASP A 106 7.31 14.31 -0.38
N GLN A 107 6.20 13.95 -1.04
CA GLN A 107 5.26 12.93 -0.55
C GLN A 107 5.87 11.53 -0.59
N ILE A 108 6.65 11.23 -1.65
CA ILE A 108 7.41 9.98 -1.75
C ILE A 108 8.37 9.84 -0.56
N GLN A 109 9.06 10.93 -0.19
CA GLN A 109 9.99 10.92 0.95
C GLN A 109 9.26 10.81 2.29
N GLN A 110 8.13 11.49 2.43
CA GLN A 110 7.30 11.45 3.64
C GLN A 110 6.78 10.03 3.91
N ILE A 111 6.27 9.35 2.87
CA ILE A 111 5.81 7.95 2.96
C ILE A 111 6.98 7.02 3.27
N SER A 112 8.14 7.19 2.62
CA SER A 112 9.34 6.37 2.87
C SER A 112 9.73 6.37 4.36
N GLY A 113 9.58 7.51 5.05
CA GLY A 113 9.84 7.64 6.49
C GLY A 113 8.93 6.84 7.42
N THR A 114 7.82 6.30 6.92
CA THR A 114 6.87 5.47 7.68
C THR A 114 7.08 3.97 7.47
N LEU A 115 7.87 3.60 6.46
CA LEU A 115 8.05 2.20 6.07
C LEU A 115 9.17 1.53 6.88
N PRO A 116 8.97 0.26 7.32
CA PRO A 116 10.04 -0.58 7.85
C PRO A 116 11.21 -0.73 6.87
N ASP A 117 12.41 -0.98 7.39
CA ASP A 117 13.67 -0.97 6.63
C ASP A 117 13.62 -1.69 5.28
N GLY A 118 13.13 -2.93 5.23
CA GLY A 118 13.07 -3.70 3.99
C GLY A 118 12.04 -3.15 2.99
N LEU A 119 10.91 -2.62 3.46
CA LEU A 119 9.91 -1.99 2.59
C LEU A 119 10.39 -0.64 2.08
N ARG A 120 11.10 0.12 2.91
CA ARG A 120 11.75 1.37 2.50
C ARG A 120 12.76 1.13 1.38
N ILE A 121 13.58 0.09 1.48
CA ILE A 121 14.49 -0.31 0.39
C ILE A 121 13.70 -0.60 -0.90
N MET A 122 12.61 -1.38 -0.82
CA MET A 122 11.75 -1.65 -1.98
C MET A 122 11.11 -0.38 -2.54
N TRP A 123 10.73 0.55 -1.67
CA TRP A 123 10.13 1.83 -2.02
C TRP A 123 11.12 2.77 -2.67
N ASP A 124 12.36 2.84 -2.21
CA ASP A 124 13.38 3.78 -2.70
C ASP A 124 14.06 3.30 -4.00
N GLN A 125 14.08 1.99 -4.26
CA GLN A 125 14.77 1.36 -5.41
C GLN A 125 13.96 1.35 -6.72
N ILE A 126 12.70 1.79 -6.70
CA ILE A 126 11.81 1.92 -7.86
C ILE A 126 11.87 3.33 -8.47
#